data_AF-A0A821NK89-F1
#
_entry.id   AF-A0A821NK89-F1
#
_cell.length_a   1.000
_cell.length_b   1.000
_cell.length_c   1.000
_cell.angle_alpha   90.00
_cell.angle_beta   90.00
_cell.angle_gamma   90.00
#
_symmetry.space_group_name_H-M   'P 1'
#
loop_
_entity.id
_entity.type
_entity.pdbx_description
1 polymer ?
#
loop_
_entity_poly.entity_id
_entity_poly.type
_entity_poly.pdbx_seq_one_letter_code
_entity_poly.pdbx_strand_id
1 'polypeptide(L)'
;HAMQIAERLYTSGYISYPRTETTQYAENADLKSVLRELTHCSDSDWQTHIKSLLSEGQYTTPKRGKDVGDHPPITPVKAASSAAVGGGDYWRIYDYVCRHFI
;
A
#
# COMPACT_ATOMS: atom_id res chain seq x y z
N HIS A 1 11.50 16.52 0.61
CA HIS A 1 12.12 15.20 0.40
C HIS A 1 11.09 14.07 0.23
N ALA A 2 10.00 14.01 1.02
CA ALA A 2 9.02 12.91 0.94
C ALA A 2 8.45 12.61 -0.46
N MET A 3 8.06 13.64 -1.21
CA MET A 3 7.49 13.44 -2.57
C MET A 3 8.48 12.78 -3.55
N GLN A 4 9.77 13.13 -3.48
CA GLN A 4 10.81 12.53 -4.34
C GLN A 4 11.00 11.04 -4.03
N ILE A 5 10.91 10.66 -2.75
CA ILE A 5 10.96 9.25 -2.33
C ILE A 5 9.72 8.51 -2.87
N ALA A 6 8.53 9.07 -2.70
CA ALA A 6 7.29 8.45 -3.15
C ALA A 6 7.28 8.27 -4.68
N GLU A 7 7.76 9.25 -5.44
CA GLU A 7 7.93 9.13 -6.89
C GLU A 7 8.88 8.01 -7.26
N ARG A 8 10.01 7.87 -6.54
CA ARG A 8 10.95 6.78 -6.80
C ARG A 8 10.35 5.41 -6.45
N LEU A 9 9.61 5.30 -5.35
CA LEU A 9 8.85 4.09 -5.02
C LEU A 9 7.84 3.73 -6.11
N TYR A 10 7.14 4.72 -6.67
CA TYR A 10 6.23 4.54 -7.81
C TYR A 10 6.95 4.08 -9.07
N THR A 11 8.04 4.75 -9.47
CA THR A 11 8.80 4.34 -10.67
C THR A 11 9.44 2.96 -10.53
N SER A 12 9.70 2.52 -9.30
CA SER A 12 10.18 1.16 -8.99
C SER A 12 9.05 0.14 -8.85
N GLY A 13 7.78 0.55 -8.96
CA GLY A 13 6.61 -0.33 -8.93
C GLY A 13 6.15 -0.78 -7.54
N TYR A 14 6.53 -0.07 -6.47
CA TYR A 14 6.15 -0.43 -5.10
C TYR A 14 4.84 0.18 -4.64
N ILE A 15 4.48 1.37 -5.13
CA ILE A 15 3.24 2.08 -4.80
C ILE A 15 2.58 2.63 -6.07
N SER A 16 1.28 2.92 -6.01
CA SER A 16 0.57 3.65 -7.07
C SER A 16 1.04 5.12 -7.16
N TYR A 17 0.60 5.82 -8.20
CA TYR A 17 1.05 7.18 -8.47
C TYR A 17 0.80 8.12 -7.27
N PRO A 18 1.83 8.79 -6.72
CA PRO A 18 1.76 9.43 -5.39
C PRO A 18 1.19 10.86 -5.42
N ARG A 19 0.60 11.28 -6.54
CA ARG A 19 -0.02 12.59 -6.73
C ARG A 19 -1.46 12.37 -7.14
N THR A 20 -2.33 12.26 -6.14
CA THR A 20 -3.77 12.03 -6.28
C THR A 20 -4.52 12.77 -5.18
N GLU A 21 -5.70 13.32 -5.50
CA GLU A 21 -6.66 13.79 -4.48
C GLU A 21 -7.74 12.75 -4.17
N THR A 22 -7.77 11.66 -4.92
CA THR A 22 -8.73 10.58 -4.74
C THR A 22 -8.42 9.80 -3.46
N THR A 23 -9.45 9.63 -2.65
CA THR A 23 -9.43 8.86 -1.41
C THR A 23 -10.39 7.67 -1.45
N GLN A 24 -11.15 7.53 -2.55
CA GLN A 24 -12.06 6.42 -2.78
C GLN A 24 -11.40 5.32 -3.62
N TYR A 25 -11.40 4.08 -3.13
CA TYR A 25 -11.08 2.92 -3.96
C TYR A 25 -12.23 2.63 -4.94
N ALA A 26 -11.89 2.21 -6.16
CA ALA A 26 -12.88 1.81 -7.15
C ALA A 26 -13.66 0.57 -6.67
N GLU A 27 -14.94 0.48 -7.04
CA GLU A 27 -15.83 -0.62 -6.62
C GLU A 27 -15.36 -2.01 -7.08
N ASN A 28 -14.63 -2.05 -8.20
CA ASN A 28 -14.06 -3.26 -8.79
C ASN A 28 -12.60 -3.52 -8.41
N ALA A 29 -12.02 -2.74 -7.48
CA ALA A 29 -10.64 -2.94 -7.05
C ALA A 29 -10.47 -4.20 -6.20
N ASP A 30 -9.55 -5.10 -6.59
CA ASP A 30 -9.23 -6.29 -5.79
C ASP A 30 -8.23 -5.99 -4.67
N LEU A 31 -8.71 -5.33 -3.61
CA LEU A 31 -7.90 -4.96 -2.44
C LEU A 31 -7.42 -6.19 -1.66
N LYS A 32 -8.15 -7.31 -1.74
CA LYS A 32 -7.73 -8.57 -1.11
C LYS A 32 -6.48 -9.13 -1.79
N SER A 33 -6.35 -8.98 -3.10
CA SER A 33 -5.11 -9.36 -3.79
C SER A 33 -3.92 -8.52 -3.33
N VAL A 34 -4.10 -7.21 -3.12
CA VAL A 34 -3.04 -6.35 -2.57
C VAL A 34 -2.64 -6.80 -1.16
N LEU A 35 -3.61 -7.08 -0.29
CA LEU A 35 -3.34 -7.65 1.04
C LEU A 35 -2.55 -8.96 0.95
N ARG A 36 -2.94 -9.89 0.06
CA ARG A 36 -2.22 -11.15 -0.15
C ARG A 36 -0.78 -10.92 -0.62
N GLU A 37 -0.58 -10.03 -1.58
CA GLU A 37 0.77 -9.66 -2.06
C GLU A 37 1.64 -9.19 -0.90
N LEU A 38 1.11 -8.30 -0.06
CA LEU A 38 1.82 -7.78 1.11
C LEU A 38 2.25 -8.89 2.09
N THR A 39 1.54 -10.03 2.17
CA THR A 39 1.96 -11.15 3.05
C THR A 39 3.34 -11.74 2.73
N HIS A 40 3.93 -11.38 1.58
CA HIS A 40 5.29 -11.77 1.18
C HIS A 40 6.40 -10.87 1.74
N CYS A 41 6.07 -9.79 2.46
CA CYS A 41 7.04 -8.92 3.11
C CYS A 41 7.50 -9.48 4.46
N SER A 42 8.77 -9.90 4.55
CA SER A 42 9.38 -10.42 5.80
C SER A 42 9.79 -9.34 6.80
N ASP A 43 9.95 -8.10 6.34
CA ASP A 43 10.62 -7.05 7.10
C ASP A 43 9.68 -6.23 8.00
N SER A 44 8.41 -6.62 8.08
CA SER A 44 7.42 -5.95 8.91
C SER A 44 6.45 -6.90 9.60
N ASP A 45 5.89 -6.46 10.72
CA ASP A 45 4.96 -7.22 11.55
C ASP A 45 3.56 -7.32 10.94
N TRP A 46 3.18 -6.35 10.10
CA TRP A 46 1.86 -6.29 9.51
C TRP A 46 1.54 -7.47 8.58
N GLN A 47 2.54 -8.22 8.06
CA GLN A 47 2.25 -9.43 7.26
C GLN A 47 1.50 -10.51 8.07
N THR A 48 1.80 -10.65 9.36
CA THR A 48 1.12 -11.59 10.25
C THR A 48 -0.30 -11.11 10.54
N HIS A 49 -0.47 -9.81 10.74
CA HIS A 49 -1.79 -9.20 10.92
C HIS A 49 -2.67 -9.42 9.69
N ILE A 50 -2.15 -9.21 8.48
CA ILE A 50 -2.91 -9.46 7.24
C ILE A 50 -3.31 -10.94 7.12
N LYS A 51 -2.42 -11.88 7.43
CA LYS A 51 -2.73 -13.32 7.39
C LYS A 51 -3.93 -13.64 8.29
N SER A 52 -3.93 -13.13 9.53
CA SER A 52 -5.04 -13.25 10.48
C SER A 52 -6.31 -12.56 9.97
N LEU A 53 -6.21 -11.31 9.50
CA LEU A 53 -7.33 -10.53 8.93
C LEU A 53 -8.04 -11.30 7.80
N LEU A 54 -7.27 -11.93 6.91
CA LEU A 54 -7.80 -12.70 5.78
C LEU A 54 -8.34 -14.07 6.19
N SER A 55 -7.72 -14.77 7.14
CA SER A 55 -8.17 -16.09 7.60
C SER A 55 -9.39 -16.04 8.51
N GLU A 56 -9.48 -15.02 9.37
CA GLU A 56 -10.56 -14.86 10.35
C GLU A 56 -11.78 -14.16 9.76
N GLY A 57 -11.73 -13.79 8.47
CA GLY A 57 -12.84 -13.10 7.79
C GLY A 57 -13.11 -11.70 8.32
N GLN A 58 -12.14 -11.08 9.00
CA GLN A 58 -12.24 -9.75 9.62
C GLN A 58 -12.02 -8.61 8.62
N TYR A 59 -11.68 -8.93 7.38
CA TYR A 59 -11.61 -7.95 6.30
C TYR A 59 -12.93 -7.19 6.15
N THR A 60 -12.86 -5.86 6.23
CA THR A 60 -14.00 -4.97 5.98
C THR A 60 -13.75 -4.14 4.73
N THR A 61 -14.83 -3.71 4.08
CA THR A 61 -14.72 -2.78 2.96
C THR A 61 -14.20 -1.42 3.45
N PRO A 62 -13.28 -0.78 2.71
CA PRO A 62 -12.77 0.53 3.10
C PRO A 62 -13.90 1.57 3.15
N LYS A 63 -13.70 2.61 3.95
CA LYS A 63 -14.65 3.73 4.02
C LYS A 63 -14.76 4.41 2.66
N ARG A 64 -15.97 4.88 2.32
CA ARG A 64 -16.19 5.67 1.12
C ARG A 64 -15.46 7.02 1.24
N GLY A 65 -14.64 7.32 0.25
CA GLY A 65 -13.91 8.59 0.13
C GLY A 65 -14.52 9.51 -0.93
N LYS A 66 -13.65 10.35 -1.51
CA LYS A 66 -13.93 11.20 -2.67
C LYS A 66 -13.15 10.66 -3.88
N ASP A 67 -13.81 10.56 -5.01
CA ASP A 67 -13.20 10.28 -6.31
C ASP A 67 -13.16 11.58 -7.12
N VAL A 68 -11.98 11.97 -7.61
CA VAL A 68 -11.81 13.14 -8.49
C VAL A 68 -11.48 12.75 -9.94
N GLY A 69 -11.42 11.45 -10.26
CA GLY A 69 -11.21 10.94 -11.61
C GLY A 69 -9.78 11.01 -12.13
N ASP A 70 -8.78 11.16 -11.25
CA ASP A 70 -7.35 11.20 -11.59
C ASP A 70 -6.70 9.81 -11.53
N HIS A 71 -6.35 9.36 -10.33
CA HIS A 71 -5.65 8.13 -9.99
C HIS A 71 -6.26 7.55 -8.73
N PRO A 72 -6.23 6.21 -8.52
CA PRO A 72 -6.69 5.62 -7.27
C PRO A 72 -5.87 6.15 -6.06
N PRO A 73 -6.34 5.96 -4.82
CA PRO A 73 -5.58 6.30 -3.63
C PRO A 73 -4.17 5.70 -3.64
N ILE A 74 -3.24 6.33 -2.93
CA ILE A 74 -1.85 5.83 -2.82
C ILE A 74 -1.87 4.45 -2.15
N THR A 75 -1.58 3.42 -2.93
CA THR A 75 -1.77 2.01 -2.57
C THR A 75 -0.47 1.24 -2.81
N PRO A 76 -0.06 0.34 -1.91
CA PRO A 76 1.06 -0.56 -2.20
C PRO A 76 0.70 -1.52 -3.36
N VAL A 77 1.67 -1.78 -4.23
CA VAL A 77 1.48 -2.62 -5.43
C VAL A 77 2.27 -3.92 -5.34
N LYS A 78 3.41 -3.90 -4.63
CA LYS A 78 4.35 -5.02 -4.56
C LYS A 78 5.00 -5.09 -3.19
N ALA A 79 5.11 -6.29 -2.62
CA ALA A 79 5.85 -6.50 -1.38
C ALA A 79 7.34 -6.15 -1.54
N ALA A 80 7.91 -5.57 -0.49
CA ALA A 80 9.30 -5.12 -0.51
C ALA A 80 9.98 -5.37 0.83
N SER A 81 11.30 -5.60 0.80
CA SER A 81 12.16 -5.53 1.98
C SER A 81 12.72 -4.11 2.13
N SER A 82 13.16 -3.77 3.34
CA SER A 82 13.82 -2.50 3.63
C SER A 82 15.02 -2.29 2.70
N ALA A 83 15.83 -3.34 2.51
CA ALA A 83 16.96 -3.29 1.58
C ALA A 83 16.54 -3.04 0.12
N ALA A 84 15.47 -3.68 -0.35
CA ALA A 84 15.04 -3.58 -1.76
C ALA A 84 14.55 -2.17 -2.13
N VAL A 85 13.91 -1.46 -1.20
CA VAL A 85 13.46 -0.06 -1.44
C VAL A 85 14.55 0.97 -1.18
N GLY A 86 15.72 0.57 -0.66
CA GLY A 86 16.86 1.44 -0.37
C GLY A 86 17.03 1.85 1.10
N GLY A 87 16.22 1.29 2.00
CA GLY A 87 16.31 1.49 3.45
C GLY A 87 15.97 2.92 3.90
N GLY A 88 16.25 3.23 5.16
CA GLY A 88 16.10 4.59 5.71
C GLY A 88 14.73 5.21 5.44
N ASP A 89 14.71 6.43 4.90
CA ASP A 89 13.46 7.15 4.62
C ASP A 89 12.61 6.49 3.53
N TYR A 90 13.21 5.74 2.59
CA TYR A 90 12.45 4.99 1.58
C TYR A 90 11.60 3.91 2.22
N TRP A 91 12.20 3.14 3.13
CA TRP A 91 11.48 2.14 3.92
C TRP A 91 10.42 2.78 4.80
N ARG A 92 10.74 3.89 5.49
CA ARG A 92 9.78 4.58 6.37
C ARG A 92 8.54 5.06 5.62
N ILE A 93 8.69 5.58 4.41
CA ILE A 93 7.55 6.02 3.59
C ILE A 93 6.77 4.82 3.05
N TYR A 94 7.46 3.80 2.54
CA TYR A 94 6.81 2.58 2.05
C TYR A 94 6.03 1.85 3.17
N ASP A 95 6.62 1.68 4.36
CA ASP A 95 5.99 1.06 5.51
C ASP A 95 4.77 1.87 6.00
N TYR A 96 4.85 3.21 5.99
CA TYR A 96 3.70 4.06 6.30
C TYR A 96 2.55 3.86 5.30
N VAL A 97 2.83 3.84 3.99
CA VAL A 97 1.81 3.59 2.96
C VAL A 97 1.16 2.21 3.15
N CYS A 98 1.95 1.18 3.46
CA CYS A 98 1.43 -0.16 3.72
C CYS A 98 0.53 -0.20 4.96
N ARG A 99 0.99 0.36 6.09
CA ARG A 99 0.23 0.42 7.34
C ARG A 99 -1.04 1.27 7.24
N HIS A 100 -1.04 2.28 6.38
CA HIS A 100 -2.23 3.09 6.14
C HIS A 100 -3.26 2.38 5.26
N PHE A 101 -2.79 1.51 4.35
CA PHE A 101 -3.63 0.71 3.49
C PHE A 101 -4.34 -0.45 4.24
N ILE A 102 -3.60 -1.11 5.14
CA ILE A 102 -4.06 -2.24 5.97
C ILE A 102 -5.06 -1.75 7.02
#